data_AF-A0A961QCF0-F1
#
_entry.id   AF-A0A961QCF0-F1
#
_cell.length_a   1.000
_cell.length_b   1.000
_cell.length_c   1.000
_cell.angle_alpha   90.00
_cell.angle_beta   90.00
_cell.angle_gamma   90.00
#
_symmetry.space_group_name_H-M   'P 1'
#
loop_
_entity.id
_entity.type
_entity.pdbx_description
1 polymer ?
#
loop_
_entity_poly.entity_id
_entity_poly.type
_entity_poly.pdbx_seq_one_letter_code
_entity_poly.pdbx_strand_id
1 'polypeptide(L)'
;MVDPDFLSALGERLFVMYLGGRWIAPLSERLIPAPGLPAARLACAGRQDVARAGLVAEPIDAGALRRAYDGRAAALRGLRDFEGVADPVAEPEPWQIAGEGPLVLLSARDVPLARIAGLLLAGAPRGLLWKPAPGAAASAHVLMRALSPVAGRRLALVQGDHATGALAAGQGTTLWVSDAPPPPDLAISARIPATGPRRR
;
A
#
# COMPACT_ATOMS: atom_id res chain seq x y z
N MET A 1 -6.07 26.34 8.67
CA MET A 1 -4.62 26.21 8.40
C MET A 1 -4.42 24.88 7.70
N VAL A 2 -3.69 24.84 6.58
CA VAL A 2 -3.45 23.58 5.85
C VAL A 2 -2.58 22.67 6.72
N ASP A 3 -2.95 21.39 6.84
CA ASP A 3 -2.21 20.40 7.63
C ASP A 3 -0.75 20.30 7.15
N PRO A 4 0.26 20.58 8.01
CA PRO A 4 1.67 20.46 7.65
C PRO A 4 2.06 19.07 7.14
N ASP A 5 1.43 18.00 7.65
CA ASP A 5 1.69 16.64 7.19
C ASP A 5 1.17 16.41 5.77
N PHE A 6 0.02 16.99 5.44
CA PHE A 6 -0.51 17.00 4.08
C PHE A 6 0.43 17.74 3.12
N LEU A 7 0.92 18.92 3.50
CA LEU A 7 1.90 19.66 2.71
C LEU A 7 3.21 18.89 2.53
N SER A 8 3.68 18.22 3.58
CA SER A 8 4.87 17.36 3.52
C SER A 8 4.68 16.20 2.53
N ALA A 9 3.51 15.57 2.53
CA ALA A 9 3.18 14.50 1.59
C ALA A 9 3.16 14.97 0.12
N LEU A 10 2.72 16.21 -0.12
CA LEU A 10 2.75 16.83 -1.45
C LEU A 10 4.13 17.36 -1.86
N GLY A 11 5.02 17.60 -0.90
CA GLY A 11 6.38 18.09 -1.14
C GLY A 11 7.29 17.06 -1.83
N GLU A 12 6.92 15.78 -1.81
CA GLU A 12 7.66 14.70 -2.46
C GLU A 12 7.52 14.75 -3.98
N ARG A 13 8.63 15.08 -4.66
CA ARG A 13 8.68 15.06 -6.14
C ARG A 13 8.94 13.66 -6.70
N LEU A 14 9.39 12.74 -5.86
CA LEU A 14 9.66 11.35 -6.22
C LEU A 14 9.13 10.39 -5.15
N PHE A 15 8.07 9.67 -5.48
CA PHE A 15 7.54 8.61 -4.63
C PHE A 15 8.39 7.36 -4.77
N VAL A 16 9.15 7.09 -3.70
CA VAL A 16 10.06 5.95 -3.56
C VAL A 16 9.40 4.79 -2.81
N MET A 17 10.14 3.70 -2.62
CA MET A 17 9.66 2.45 -2.01
C MET A 17 10.07 2.35 -0.54
N TYR A 18 9.39 1.48 0.20
CA TYR A 18 9.81 1.08 1.54
C TYR A 18 10.12 -0.42 1.54
N LEU A 19 11.39 -0.79 1.66
CA LEU A 19 11.85 -2.19 1.59
C LEU A 19 12.85 -2.47 2.71
N GLY A 20 12.75 -3.63 3.35
CA GLY A 20 13.70 -4.07 4.37
C GLY A 20 13.88 -3.08 5.54
N GLY A 21 12.84 -2.30 5.88
CA GLY A 21 12.88 -1.36 7.00
C GLY A 21 13.28 0.08 6.63
N ARG A 22 13.49 0.40 5.35
CA ARG A 22 14.01 1.69 4.90
C ARG A 22 13.32 2.22 3.65
N TRP A 23 13.22 3.55 3.56
CA TRP A 23 12.84 4.24 2.33
C TRP A 23 14.02 4.22 1.35
N ILE A 24 13.81 3.68 0.16
CA ILE A 24 14.86 3.53 -0.86
C ILE A 24 14.36 3.88 -2.25
N ALA A 25 15.23 4.51 -3.05
CA ALA A 25 15.04 4.58 -4.48
C ALA A 25 15.11 3.17 -5.10
N PRO A 26 14.31 2.88 -6.15
CA PRO A 26 14.40 1.63 -6.87
C PRO A 26 15.70 1.51 -7.66
N LEU A 27 16.10 0.26 -7.89
CA LEU A 27 17.16 -0.09 -8.82
C LEU A 27 16.70 0.05 -10.28
N SER A 28 15.40 -0.08 -10.51
CA SER A 28 14.78 0.22 -11.81
C SER A 28 14.83 1.71 -12.12
N GLU A 29 15.26 2.05 -13.34
CA GLU A 29 15.30 3.42 -13.85
C GLU A 29 13.93 3.94 -14.32
N ARG A 30 12.89 3.09 -14.24
CA ARG A 30 11.58 3.41 -14.79
C ARG A 30 10.82 4.38 -13.90
N LEU A 31 10.54 5.56 -14.43
CA LEU A 31 9.73 6.59 -13.78
C LEU A 31 8.45 6.82 -14.57
N ILE A 32 7.33 6.95 -13.88
CA ILE A 32 6.06 7.38 -14.48
C ILE A 32 5.54 8.64 -13.78
N PRO A 33 4.69 9.46 -14.43
CA PRO A 33 3.97 10.53 -13.74
C PRO A 33 3.13 9.97 -12.59
N ALA A 34 3.12 10.67 -11.44
CA ALA A 34 2.16 10.40 -10.38
C ALA A 34 0.81 11.02 -10.77
N PRO A 35 -0.26 10.22 -11.01
CA PRO A 35 -1.55 10.77 -11.39
C PRO A 35 -2.08 11.74 -10.32
N GLY A 36 -2.56 12.90 -10.76
CA GLY A 36 -3.09 13.94 -9.88
C GLY A 36 -2.04 14.87 -9.26
N LEU A 37 -0.74 14.54 -9.30
CA LEU A 37 0.33 15.34 -8.70
C LEU A 37 1.26 15.94 -9.78
N PRO A 38 1.08 17.22 -10.14
CA PRO A 38 1.94 17.89 -11.11
C PRO A 38 3.41 17.79 -10.72
N ALA A 39 4.27 17.53 -11.70
CA ALA A 39 5.73 17.36 -11.55
C ALA A 39 6.20 16.18 -10.68
N ALA A 40 5.33 15.50 -9.94
CA ALA A 40 5.71 14.31 -9.18
C ALA A 40 5.88 13.08 -10.07
N ARG A 41 6.74 12.17 -9.62
CA ARG A 41 7.05 10.90 -10.30
C ARG A 41 6.94 9.72 -9.35
N LEU A 42 6.54 8.58 -9.90
CA LEU A 42 6.57 7.29 -9.24
C LEU A 42 7.77 6.50 -9.72
N ALA A 43 8.61 6.11 -8.78
CA ALA A 43 9.75 5.26 -9.05
C ALA A 43 9.27 3.80 -9.11
N CYS A 44 9.18 3.24 -10.32
CA CYS A 44 8.60 1.92 -10.53
C CYS A 44 9.57 0.84 -10.11
N ALA A 45 9.17 -0.01 -9.17
CA ALA A 45 9.96 -1.16 -8.75
C ALA A 45 10.17 -2.16 -9.90
N GLY A 46 11.39 -2.65 -10.04
CA GLY A 46 11.75 -3.76 -10.93
C GLY A 46 11.77 -5.10 -10.20
N ARG A 47 12.13 -6.17 -10.92
CA ARG A 47 12.20 -7.53 -10.37
C ARG A 47 13.14 -7.63 -9.16
N GLN A 48 14.30 -6.99 -9.24
CA GLN A 48 15.29 -7.00 -8.16
C GLN A 48 14.81 -6.24 -6.93
N ASP A 49 14.05 -5.15 -7.11
CA ASP A 49 13.48 -4.39 -6.00
C ASP A 49 12.44 -5.21 -5.24
N VAL A 50 11.54 -5.85 -5.98
CA VAL A 50 10.49 -6.72 -5.43
C VAL A 50 11.12 -7.87 -4.62
N ALA A 51 12.15 -8.53 -5.14
CA ALA A 51 12.88 -9.59 -4.43
C ALA A 51 13.58 -9.09 -3.15
N ARG A 52 13.90 -7.80 -3.05
CA ARG A 52 14.55 -7.17 -1.89
C ARG A 52 13.58 -6.70 -0.81
N ALA A 53 12.27 -6.97 -0.93
CA ALA A 53 11.28 -6.59 0.07
C ALA A 53 11.68 -7.04 1.49
N GLY A 54 12.33 -8.22 1.60
CA GLY A 54 13.04 -8.65 2.80
C GLY A 54 12.13 -8.79 4.03
N LEU A 55 10.89 -9.22 3.77
CA LEU A 55 9.80 -9.36 4.73
C LEU A 55 10.11 -10.45 5.76
N VAL A 56 9.71 -10.20 7.01
CA VAL A 56 9.83 -11.15 8.12
C VAL A 56 8.44 -11.49 8.65
N ALA A 57 8.20 -12.76 8.95
CA ALA A 57 6.96 -13.24 9.56
C ALA A 57 7.16 -13.45 11.07
N GLU A 58 6.71 -12.50 11.87
CA GLU A 58 6.86 -12.49 13.32
C GLU A 58 5.69 -11.75 13.98
N PRO A 59 5.39 -12.03 15.26
CA PRO A 59 4.41 -11.28 16.04
C PRO A 59 4.64 -9.77 16.00
N ILE A 60 3.56 -9.01 16.09
CA ILE A 60 3.54 -7.55 16.01
C ILE A 60 2.46 -6.98 16.94
N ASP A 61 2.71 -5.81 17.51
CA ASP A 61 1.70 -5.05 18.23
C ASP A 61 0.69 -4.44 17.24
N ALA A 62 -0.43 -5.14 17.03
CA ALA A 62 -1.53 -4.65 16.21
C ALA A 62 -2.14 -3.34 16.74
N GLY A 63 -2.06 -3.09 18.07
CA GLY A 63 -2.50 -1.84 18.69
C GLY A 63 -1.61 -0.67 18.30
N ALA A 64 -0.29 -0.87 18.18
CA ALA A 64 0.63 0.16 17.70
C ALA A 64 0.33 0.56 16.24
N LEU A 65 0.07 -0.42 15.38
CA LEU A 65 -0.34 -0.17 13.99
C LEU A 65 -1.65 0.63 13.91
N ARG A 66 -2.64 0.26 14.73
CA ARG A 66 -3.92 0.99 14.80
C ARG A 66 -3.71 2.45 15.22
N ARG A 67 -3.00 2.69 16.32
CA ARG A 67 -2.70 4.06 16.78
C ARG A 67 -1.94 4.87 15.73
N ALA A 68 -1.02 4.24 15.00
CA ALA A 68 -0.27 4.91 13.93
C ALA A 68 -1.17 5.31 12.75
N TYR A 69 -2.16 4.49 12.40
CA TYR A 69 -3.19 4.85 11.41
C TYR A 69 -4.05 6.02 11.90
N ASP A 70 -4.58 5.93 13.12
CA ASP A 70 -5.48 6.93 13.70
C ASP A 70 -4.80 8.31 13.74
N GLY A 71 -3.50 8.34 14.10
CA GLY A 71 -2.69 9.55 14.12
C GLY A 71 -2.47 10.23 12.77
N ARG A 72 -2.84 9.59 11.64
CA ARG A 72 -2.71 10.15 10.28
C ARG A 72 -4.03 10.30 9.54
N ALA A 73 -5.17 10.02 10.18
CA ALA A 73 -6.47 10.02 9.52
C ALA A 73 -6.81 11.35 8.81
N ALA A 74 -6.47 12.49 9.42
CA ALA A 74 -6.72 13.82 8.83
C ALA A 74 -5.91 14.06 7.54
N ALA A 75 -4.59 13.83 7.59
CA ALA A 75 -3.72 13.97 6.43
C ALA A 75 -4.10 12.98 5.31
N LEU A 76 -4.42 11.74 5.67
CA LEU A 76 -4.89 10.72 4.72
C LEU A 76 -6.17 11.16 4.03
N ARG A 77 -7.14 11.74 4.75
CA ARG A 77 -8.39 12.23 4.14
C ARG A 77 -8.12 13.32 3.11
N GLY A 78 -7.30 14.31 3.46
CA GLY A 78 -6.90 15.36 2.51
C GLY A 78 -6.20 14.82 1.27
N LEU A 79 -5.36 13.79 1.43
CA LEU A 79 -4.70 13.12 0.30
C LEU A 79 -5.68 12.34 -0.58
N ARG A 80 -6.68 11.66 0.00
CA ARG A 80 -7.69 10.95 -0.80
C ARG A 80 -8.54 11.92 -1.61
N ASP A 81 -8.96 13.02 -1.02
CA ASP A 81 -9.67 14.09 -1.73
C ASP A 81 -8.81 14.65 -2.88
N PHE A 82 -7.52 14.90 -2.63
CA PHE A 82 -6.57 15.35 -3.65
C PHE A 82 -6.35 14.30 -4.75
N GLU A 83 -6.26 13.03 -4.39
CA GLU A 83 -6.25 11.89 -5.31
C GLU A 83 -7.60 11.70 -6.01
N GLY A 84 -8.59 12.57 -5.79
CA GLY A 84 -9.91 12.54 -6.42
C GLY A 84 -10.75 11.33 -5.99
N VAL A 85 -10.55 10.83 -4.78
CA VAL A 85 -11.33 9.73 -4.20
C VAL A 85 -12.01 10.21 -2.93
N ALA A 86 -13.34 10.17 -2.92
CA ALA A 86 -14.13 10.43 -1.72
C ALA A 86 -13.97 9.26 -0.74
N ASP A 87 -13.12 9.45 0.27
CA ASP A 87 -12.80 8.42 1.27
C ASP A 87 -12.98 9.00 2.68
N PRO A 88 -13.88 8.45 3.50
CA PRO A 88 -14.09 8.96 4.85
C PRO A 88 -12.88 8.70 5.77
N VAL A 89 -11.95 7.81 5.37
CA VAL A 89 -10.83 7.34 6.20
C VAL A 89 -11.35 6.85 7.54
N ALA A 90 -12.29 5.89 7.45
CA ALA A 90 -12.94 5.28 8.59
C ALA A 90 -12.00 4.32 9.35
N GLU A 91 -12.50 3.74 10.43
CA GLU A 91 -11.75 2.74 11.20
C GLU A 91 -11.30 1.55 10.34
N PRO A 92 -10.07 1.03 10.52
CA PRO A 92 -9.60 -0.13 9.79
C PRO A 92 -10.55 -1.32 9.93
N GLU A 93 -10.91 -1.91 8.80
CA GLU A 93 -11.81 -3.07 8.78
C GLU A 93 -11.10 -4.30 9.37
N PRO A 94 -11.78 -5.11 10.20
CA PRO A 94 -11.21 -6.38 10.65
C PRO A 94 -11.16 -7.37 9.49
N TRP A 95 -10.00 -8.01 9.29
CA TRP A 95 -9.79 -9.01 8.25
C TRP A 95 -9.13 -10.28 8.79
N GLN A 96 -9.55 -11.41 8.25
CA GLN A 96 -8.82 -12.67 8.34
C GLN A 96 -8.30 -13.03 6.95
N ILE A 97 -7.00 -13.21 6.84
CA ILE A 97 -6.36 -13.62 5.59
C ILE A 97 -5.97 -15.09 5.76
N ALA A 98 -6.30 -15.94 4.78
CA ALA A 98 -5.88 -17.33 4.76
C ALA A 98 -4.48 -17.50 4.12
N GLY A 99 -3.80 -18.61 4.41
CA GLY A 99 -2.52 -18.97 3.80
C GLY A 99 -1.28 -18.48 4.54
N GLU A 100 -0.13 -19.02 4.15
CA GLU A 100 1.19 -18.64 4.69
C GLU A 100 1.76 -17.41 3.96
N GLY A 101 2.63 -16.68 4.66
CA GLY A 101 3.29 -15.50 4.12
C GLY A 101 4.53 -15.84 3.26
N PRO A 102 5.10 -14.86 2.53
CA PRO A 102 4.69 -13.45 2.50
C PRO A 102 3.42 -13.22 1.66
N LEU A 103 2.62 -12.25 2.08
CA LEU A 103 1.43 -11.80 1.36
C LEU A 103 1.78 -10.70 0.37
N VAL A 104 1.09 -10.67 -0.76
CA VAL A 104 1.17 -9.59 -1.74
C VAL A 104 -0.20 -8.94 -1.85
N LEU A 105 -0.26 -7.64 -1.58
CA LEU A 105 -1.48 -6.84 -1.68
C LEU A 105 -1.40 -5.97 -2.93
N LEU A 106 -2.27 -6.22 -3.90
CA LEU A 106 -2.46 -5.37 -5.08
C LEU A 106 -3.79 -4.64 -4.92
N SER A 107 -3.78 -3.30 -4.92
CA SER A 107 -5.00 -2.53 -4.71
C SER A 107 -5.29 -1.53 -5.83
N ALA A 108 -6.56 -1.40 -6.20
CA ALA A 108 -7.04 -0.33 -7.07
C ALA A 108 -7.00 1.05 -6.36
N ARG A 109 -7.18 2.12 -7.15
CA ARG A 109 -7.12 3.51 -6.67
C ARG A 109 -8.26 3.84 -5.70
N ASP A 110 -9.43 3.32 -6.00
CA ASP A 110 -10.72 3.62 -5.37
C ASP A 110 -11.03 2.77 -4.14
N VAL A 111 -10.11 1.88 -3.75
CA VAL A 111 -10.28 1.08 -2.52
C VAL A 111 -10.27 2.01 -1.30
N PRO A 112 -11.25 1.90 -0.38
CA PRO A 112 -11.25 2.67 0.86
C PRO A 112 -10.01 2.39 1.72
N LEU A 113 -9.40 3.44 2.30
CA LEU A 113 -8.21 3.29 3.15
C LEU A 113 -8.47 2.44 4.39
N ALA A 114 -9.69 2.47 4.95
CA ALA A 114 -10.08 1.59 6.05
C ALA A 114 -9.88 0.10 5.70
N ARG A 115 -10.16 -0.29 4.45
CA ARG A 115 -9.97 -1.66 3.95
C ARG A 115 -8.50 -1.98 3.76
N ILE A 116 -7.76 -1.08 3.11
CA ILE A 116 -6.32 -1.22 2.93
C ILE A 116 -5.60 -1.35 4.28
N ALA A 117 -5.87 -0.44 5.22
CA ALA A 117 -5.32 -0.47 6.55
C ALA A 117 -5.66 -1.79 7.26
N GLY A 118 -6.93 -2.22 7.20
CA GLY A 118 -7.37 -3.50 7.76
C GLY A 118 -6.56 -4.69 7.24
N LEU A 119 -6.33 -4.75 5.92
CA LEU A 119 -5.52 -5.80 5.29
C LEU A 119 -4.03 -5.72 5.64
N LEU A 120 -3.47 -4.50 5.72
CA LEU A 120 -2.10 -4.28 6.16
C LEU A 120 -1.90 -4.75 7.60
N LEU A 121 -2.84 -4.41 8.50
CA LEU A 121 -2.81 -4.83 9.90
C LEU A 121 -2.93 -6.36 10.04
N ALA A 122 -3.87 -6.97 9.32
CA ALA A 122 -4.08 -8.42 9.35
C ALA A 122 -2.91 -9.20 8.72
N GLY A 123 -2.26 -8.62 7.70
CA GLY A 123 -1.17 -9.26 6.97
C GLY A 123 0.22 -9.05 7.56
N ALA A 124 0.44 -7.98 8.33
CA ALA A 124 1.75 -7.66 8.89
C ALA A 124 2.42 -8.82 9.67
N PRO A 125 1.73 -9.63 10.50
CA PRO A 125 2.36 -10.75 11.20
C PRO A 125 3.01 -11.80 10.27
N ARG A 126 2.59 -11.86 9.01
CA ARG A 126 3.10 -12.81 8.01
C ARG A 126 4.07 -12.19 7.01
N GLY A 127 4.36 -10.89 7.14
CA GLY A 127 5.01 -10.13 6.10
C GLY A 127 4.03 -9.81 4.95
N LEU A 128 3.91 -8.52 4.60
CA LEU A 128 3.05 -8.10 3.49
C LEU A 128 3.74 -7.04 2.61
N LEU A 129 3.80 -7.33 1.32
CA LEU A 129 4.23 -6.42 0.26
C LEU A 129 3.01 -5.75 -0.35
N TRP A 130 2.88 -4.44 -0.21
CA TRP A 130 1.81 -3.66 -0.81
C TRP A 130 2.27 -2.95 -2.07
N LYS A 131 1.48 -3.12 -3.14
CA LYS A 131 1.57 -2.37 -4.38
C LYS A 131 0.22 -1.65 -4.62
N PRO A 132 0.12 -0.34 -4.39
CA PRO A 132 -1.06 0.44 -4.74
C PRO A 132 -1.14 0.73 -6.24
N ALA A 133 -2.32 1.08 -6.74
CA ALA A 133 -2.47 1.73 -8.03
C ALA A 133 -1.71 3.07 -8.06
N PRO A 134 -1.15 3.50 -9.21
CA PRO A 134 -0.42 4.77 -9.32
C PRO A 134 -1.17 5.98 -8.76
N GLY A 135 -2.49 6.05 -8.98
CA GLY A 135 -3.32 7.18 -8.52
C GLY A 135 -3.67 7.16 -7.04
N ALA A 136 -3.16 6.20 -6.25
CA ALA A 136 -3.27 6.16 -4.79
C ALA A 136 -1.89 6.24 -4.10
N ALA A 137 -0.85 6.67 -4.84
CA ALA A 137 0.51 6.57 -4.36
C ALA A 137 0.83 7.51 -3.18
N ALA A 138 0.20 8.67 -3.10
CA ALA A 138 0.49 9.65 -2.06
C ALA A 138 -0.10 9.22 -0.73
N SER A 139 -1.38 8.81 -0.74
CA SER A 139 -2.05 8.23 0.40
C SER A 139 -1.34 6.93 0.86
N ALA A 140 -0.91 6.08 -0.08
CA ALA A 140 -0.12 4.90 0.24
C ALA A 140 1.25 5.21 0.87
N HIS A 141 1.96 6.21 0.35
CA HIS A 141 3.25 6.63 0.90
C HIS A 141 3.11 7.13 2.33
N VAL A 142 2.12 7.98 2.62
CA VAL A 142 1.86 8.49 3.97
C VAL A 142 1.39 7.39 4.92
N LEU A 143 0.47 6.54 4.48
CA LEU A 143 0.02 5.40 5.29
C LEU A 143 1.21 4.52 5.66
N MET A 144 2.09 4.21 4.70
CA MET A 144 3.26 3.40 4.97
C MET A 144 4.30 4.12 5.83
N ARG A 145 4.45 5.45 5.75
CA ARG A 145 5.29 6.21 6.71
C ARG A 145 4.78 6.11 8.14
N ALA A 146 3.48 5.99 8.32
CA ALA A 146 2.86 5.82 9.62
C ALA A 146 3.06 4.39 10.16
N LEU A 147 2.75 3.39 9.34
CA LEU A 147 2.70 1.99 9.76
C LEU A 147 4.08 1.34 9.81
N SER A 148 4.98 1.67 8.88
CA SER A 148 6.22 0.93 8.71
C SER A 148 7.21 1.03 9.89
N PRO A 149 7.36 2.15 10.61
CA PRO A 149 8.23 2.23 11.77
C PRO A 149 7.82 1.27 12.90
N VAL A 150 6.51 1.11 13.10
CA VAL A 150 5.97 0.19 14.12
C VAL A 150 5.82 -1.23 13.61
N ALA A 151 5.76 -1.43 12.28
CA ALA A 151 5.81 -2.75 11.66
C ALA A 151 7.22 -3.36 11.63
N GLY A 152 8.25 -2.52 11.62
CA GLY A 152 9.61 -2.95 11.30
C GLY A 152 9.67 -3.52 9.88
N ARG A 153 10.29 -4.69 9.72
CA ARG A 153 10.47 -5.34 8.41
C ARG A 153 9.29 -6.19 7.95
N ARG A 154 8.10 -5.98 8.53
CA ARG A 154 6.88 -6.77 8.26
C ARG A 154 6.00 -6.20 7.16
N LEU A 155 6.15 -4.91 6.85
CA LEU A 155 5.45 -4.27 5.74
C LEU A 155 6.47 -3.74 4.73
N ALA A 156 6.14 -3.90 3.46
CA ALA A 156 6.89 -3.33 2.34
C ALA A 156 5.93 -2.59 1.41
N LEU A 157 6.42 -1.50 0.81
CA LEU A 157 5.70 -0.72 -0.19
C LEU A 157 6.54 -0.69 -1.46
N VAL A 158 5.97 -1.12 -2.58
CA VAL A 158 6.52 -0.88 -3.90
C VAL A 158 5.59 0.05 -4.69
N GLN A 159 6.19 1.04 -5.33
CA GLN A 159 5.47 1.95 -6.23
C GLN A 159 5.65 1.49 -7.67
N GLY A 160 4.68 1.82 -8.52
CA GLY A 160 4.77 1.59 -9.95
C GLY A 160 3.43 1.31 -10.61
N ASP A 161 3.48 0.91 -11.87
CA ASP A 161 2.31 0.63 -12.71
C ASP A 161 1.89 -0.85 -12.67
N HIS A 162 1.14 -1.27 -13.70
CA HIS A 162 0.68 -2.64 -13.88
C HIS A 162 1.84 -3.64 -14.02
N ALA A 163 2.94 -3.28 -14.69
CA ALA A 163 4.09 -4.17 -14.83
C ALA A 163 4.78 -4.42 -13.47
N THR A 164 4.86 -3.40 -12.60
CA THR A 164 5.33 -3.60 -11.22
C THR A 164 4.37 -4.50 -10.43
N GLY A 165 3.05 -4.36 -10.63
CA GLY A 165 2.05 -5.24 -10.03
C GLY A 165 2.23 -6.70 -10.44
N ALA A 166 2.49 -6.97 -11.73
CA ALA A 166 2.74 -8.31 -12.24
C ALA A 166 4.00 -8.95 -11.63
N LEU A 167 5.07 -8.16 -11.47
CA LEU A 167 6.29 -8.61 -10.79
C LEU A 167 6.03 -8.96 -9.31
N ALA A 168 5.23 -8.14 -8.62
CA ALA A 168 4.88 -8.36 -7.22
C ALA A 168 4.01 -9.61 -7.02
N ALA A 169 3.03 -9.85 -7.89
CA ALA A 169 2.12 -11.01 -7.81
C ALA A 169 2.86 -12.36 -7.76
N GLY A 170 4.04 -12.45 -8.39
CA GLY A 170 4.85 -13.67 -8.40
C GLY A 170 5.63 -13.96 -7.10
N GLN A 171 5.46 -13.18 -6.03
CA GLN A 171 6.24 -13.32 -4.80
C GLN A 171 5.56 -14.08 -3.66
N GLY A 172 4.28 -14.41 -3.78
CA GLY A 172 3.55 -15.09 -2.71
C GLY A 172 2.05 -15.08 -2.89
N THR A 173 1.33 -15.30 -1.79
CA THR A 173 -0.13 -15.30 -1.76
C THR A 173 -0.65 -13.92 -2.15
N THR A 174 -1.28 -13.80 -3.31
CA THR A 174 -1.65 -12.51 -3.89
C THR A 174 -3.12 -12.19 -3.68
N LEU A 175 -3.36 -11.06 -3.03
CA LEU A 175 -4.68 -10.47 -2.79
C LEU A 175 -4.93 -9.37 -3.82
N TRP A 176 -5.99 -9.53 -4.61
CA TRP A 176 -6.47 -8.51 -5.53
C TRP A 176 -7.62 -7.74 -4.89
N VAL A 177 -7.39 -6.46 -4.60
CA VAL A 177 -8.37 -5.59 -3.95
C VAL A 177 -8.90 -4.57 -4.95
N SER A 178 -10.03 -4.90 -5.56
CA SER A 178 -10.74 -4.06 -6.53
C SER A 178 -12.10 -4.68 -6.84
N ASP A 179 -13.05 -3.85 -7.25
CA ASP A 179 -14.30 -4.31 -7.86
C ASP A 179 -14.08 -4.77 -9.32
N ALA A 180 -13.03 -4.26 -9.99
CA ALA A 180 -12.65 -4.73 -11.31
C ALA A 180 -12.09 -6.17 -11.26
N PRO A 181 -12.29 -6.98 -12.31
CA PRO A 181 -11.61 -8.25 -12.43
C PRO A 181 -10.08 -8.06 -12.44
N PRO A 182 -9.31 -8.99 -11.85
CA PRO A 182 -7.87 -8.97 -12.01
C PRO A 182 -7.49 -9.21 -13.49
N PRO A 183 -6.34 -8.70 -13.94
CA PRO A 183 -5.77 -9.10 -15.22
C PRO A 183 -5.65 -10.63 -15.32
N PRO A 184 -5.98 -11.21 -16.49
CA PRO A 184 -6.12 -12.67 -16.64
C PRO A 184 -4.80 -13.44 -16.46
N ASP A 185 -3.66 -12.76 -16.58
CA ASP A 185 -2.31 -13.29 -16.46
C ASP A 185 -1.76 -13.24 -15.03
N LEU A 186 -2.48 -12.63 -14.07
CA LEU A 186 -2.05 -12.58 -12.68
C LEU A 186 -2.57 -13.78 -11.90
N ALA A 187 -1.64 -14.48 -11.25
CA ALA A 187 -1.96 -15.52 -10.27
C ALA A 187 -2.54 -14.88 -9.00
N ILE A 188 -3.87 -14.81 -8.90
CA ILE A 188 -4.58 -14.24 -7.75
C ILE A 188 -5.04 -15.36 -6.82
N SER A 189 -4.63 -15.29 -5.56
CA SER A 189 -5.05 -16.23 -4.52
C SER A 189 -6.42 -15.87 -3.94
N ALA A 190 -6.73 -14.58 -3.81
CA ALA A 190 -8.03 -14.12 -3.34
C ALA A 190 -8.43 -12.78 -3.96
N ARG A 191 -9.72 -12.63 -4.26
CA ARG A 191 -10.33 -11.36 -4.68
C ARG A 191 -11.08 -10.75 -3.51
N ILE A 192 -10.80 -9.48 -3.25
CA ILE A 192 -11.46 -8.68 -2.22
C ILE A 192 -12.11 -7.50 -2.95
N PRO A 193 -13.45 -7.38 -2.94
CA PRO A 193 -14.09 -6.24 -3.59
C PRO A 193 -13.68 -4.93 -2.90
N ALA A 194 -13.76 -3.80 -3.60
CA ALA A 194 -13.57 -2.47 -3.03
C ALA A 194 -14.82 -1.97 -2.30
N THR A 195 -16.02 -2.38 -2.73
CA THR A 195 -17.31 -1.95 -2.17
C THR A 195 -18.14 -3.07 -1.53
N GLY A 196 -17.75 -4.34 -1.71
CA GLY A 196 -18.55 -5.50 -1.28
C GLY A 196 -18.52 -5.80 0.23
N PRO A 197 -19.51 -6.58 0.73
CA PRO A 197 -19.67 -6.86 2.15
C PRO A 197 -18.61 -7.84 2.69
N ARG A 198 -18.36 -7.73 4.00
CA ARG A 198 -17.44 -8.54 4.81
C ARG A 198 -17.69 -10.04 4.58
N ARG A 199 -16.65 -10.82 4.25
CA ARG A 199 -16.70 -12.26 4.56
C ARG A 199 -16.36 -12.38 6.05
N ARG A 200 -17.41 -12.66 6.85
CA ARG A 200 -17.29 -13.00 8.27
C ARG A 200 -16.73 -14.40 8.43
#